data_AF-A0A7J3T966-F1
#
_entry.id   AF-A0A7J3T966-F1
#
_cell.length_a   1.000
_cell.length_b   1.000
_cell.length_c   1.000
_cell.angle_alpha   90.00
_cell.angle_beta   90.00
_cell.angle_gamma   90.00
#
_symmetry.space_group_name_H-M   'P 1'
#
loop_
_entity.id
_entity.type
_entity.pdbx_description
1 polymer ?
#
loop_
_entity_poly.entity_id
_entity_poly.type
_entity_poly.pdbx_seq_one_letter_code
_entity_poly.pdbx_strand_id
1 'polypeptide(L)'
;MFKSKREKEIIENYKKHLSVALHCMELFIEQLNSLFSGDWEKINEIERMIYRKEREGDKLRRKNEYLFSEGLLFPSDRMLFINLSEEIDKVIDKIQQVSRILTLRKPSQEAIEFLKDPRVMKYLEVTKKSVETLYFSAISLLESREEALKKAHKVEEYE
;
A
#
# COMPACT_ATOMS: atom_id res chain seq x y z
N MET A 1 -19.43 -11.19 -8.14
CA MET A 1 -20.00 -10.81 -6.84
C MET A 1 -19.65 -9.37 -6.48
N PHE A 2 -19.64 -8.46 -7.47
CA PHE A 2 -19.53 -7.02 -7.24
C PHE A 2 -20.33 -6.31 -8.36
N LYS A 3 -21.66 -6.38 -8.29
CA LYS A 3 -22.58 -5.85 -9.32
C LYS A 3 -23.07 -4.44 -8.98
N SER A 4 -23.19 -4.12 -7.69
CA SER A 4 -23.69 -2.84 -7.20
C SER A 4 -22.63 -1.75 -7.26
N LYS A 5 -23.08 -0.49 -7.28
CA LYS A 5 -22.20 0.69 -7.20
C LYS A 5 -21.30 0.65 -5.97
N ARG A 6 -21.83 0.19 -4.84
CA ARG A 6 -21.10 0.09 -3.55
C ARG A 6 -20.01 -0.97 -3.60
N GLU A 7 -20.31 -2.11 -4.21
CA GLU A 7 -19.37 -3.18 -4.42
C GLU A 7 -18.18 -2.77 -5.32
N LYS A 8 -18.42 -2.01 -6.39
CA LYS A 8 -17.35 -1.41 -7.21
C LYS A 8 -16.51 -0.41 -6.43
N GLU A 9 -17.16 0.39 -5.59
CA GLU A 9 -16.49 1.36 -4.71
C GLU A 9 -15.55 0.68 -3.71
N ILE A 10 -15.93 -0.49 -3.15
CA ILE A 10 -15.03 -1.28 -2.29
C ILE A 10 -13.74 -1.64 -3.03
N ILE A 11 -13.87 -2.21 -4.23
CA ILE A 11 -12.72 -2.63 -5.03
C ILE A 11 -11.84 -1.44 -5.39
N GLU A 12 -12.44 -0.31 -5.77
CA GLU A 12 -11.69 0.91 -6.08
C GLU A 12 -10.94 1.45 -4.84
N ASN A 13 -11.55 1.40 -3.66
CA ASN A 13 -10.87 1.76 -2.42
C ASN A 13 -9.70 0.82 -2.12
N TYR A 14 -9.80 -0.49 -2.41
CA TYR A 14 -8.68 -1.43 -2.28
C TYR A 14 -7.54 -1.11 -3.24
N LYS A 15 -7.86 -0.83 -4.52
CA LYS A 15 -6.85 -0.43 -5.50
C LYS A 15 -6.08 0.80 -5.02
N LYS A 16 -6.81 1.82 -4.53
CA LYS A 16 -6.19 3.02 -3.94
C LYS A 16 -5.36 2.71 -2.70
N HIS A 17 -5.85 1.84 -1.81
CA HIS A 17 -5.13 1.47 -0.59
C HIS A 17 -3.80 0.77 -0.92
N LEU A 18 -3.81 -0.14 -1.91
CA LEU A 18 -2.60 -0.76 -2.46
C LEU A 18 -1.65 0.27 -3.07
N SER A 19 -2.17 1.24 -3.85
CA SER A 19 -1.37 2.33 -4.39
C SER A 19 -0.74 3.19 -3.29
N VAL A 20 -1.43 3.42 -2.17
CA VAL A 20 -0.86 4.13 -1.02
C VAL A 20 0.36 3.38 -0.46
N ALA A 21 0.28 2.06 -0.29
CA ALA A 21 1.42 1.27 0.17
C ALA A 21 2.63 1.36 -0.78
N LEU A 22 2.38 1.26 -2.09
CA LEU A 22 3.42 1.41 -3.11
C LEU A 22 4.06 2.81 -3.05
N HIS A 23 3.26 3.87 -3.03
CA HIS A 23 3.76 5.25 -2.95
C HIS A 23 4.53 5.52 -1.65
N CYS A 24 4.09 4.95 -0.51
CA CYS A 24 4.85 5.06 0.74
C CYS A 24 6.24 4.44 0.59
N MET A 25 6.34 3.29 -0.06
CA MET A 25 7.62 2.62 -0.31
C MET A 25 8.53 3.45 -1.23
N GLU A 26 7.97 4.03 -2.30
CA GLU A 26 8.71 4.91 -3.21
C GLU A 26 9.25 6.15 -2.50
N LEU A 27 8.40 6.83 -1.72
CA LEU A 27 8.80 7.96 -0.89
C LEU A 27 9.86 7.56 0.14
N PHE A 28 9.74 6.39 0.74
CA PHE A 28 10.74 5.91 1.70
C PHE A 28 12.12 5.69 1.06
N ILE A 29 12.17 5.16 -0.17
CA ILE A 29 13.43 5.06 -0.92
C ILE A 29 13.99 6.45 -1.23
N GLU A 30 13.15 7.40 -1.62
CA GLU A 30 13.56 8.80 -1.81
C GLU A 30 14.13 9.39 -0.51
N GLN A 31 13.49 9.13 0.63
CA GLN A 31 13.94 9.59 1.94
C GLN A 31 15.32 9.03 2.31
N LEU A 32 15.57 7.76 2.01
CA LEU A 32 16.89 7.14 2.22
C LEU A 32 17.96 7.75 1.31
N ASN A 33 17.62 8.07 0.06
CA ASN A 33 18.55 8.76 -0.83
C ASN A 33 18.90 10.17 -0.31
N SER A 34 17.91 10.92 0.20
CA SER A 34 18.14 12.20 0.87
C SER A 34 18.96 12.06 2.16
N LEU A 35 18.77 10.97 2.92
CA LEU A 35 19.62 10.64 4.06
C LEU A 35 21.07 10.43 3.63
N PHE A 36 21.31 9.76 2.51
CA PHE A 36 22.65 9.49 2.01
C PHE A 36 23.37 10.72 1.45
N SER A 37 22.63 11.70 0.92
CA SER A 37 23.14 13.00 0.49
C SER A 37 23.22 14.05 1.62
N GLY A 38 22.64 13.76 2.79
CA GLY A 38 22.62 14.66 3.95
C GLY A 38 21.60 15.79 3.85
N ASP A 39 20.61 15.69 2.96
CA ASP A 39 19.56 16.69 2.77
C ASP A 39 18.44 16.55 3.81
N TRP A 40 18.68 17.11 5.00
CA TRP A 40 17.76 17.03 6.14
C TRP A 40 16.43 17.75 5.91
N GLU A 41 16.41 18.81 5.12
CA GLU A 41 15.17 19.50 4.79
C GLU A 41 14.26 18.60 3.97
N LYS A 42 14.82 17.94 2.95
CA LYS A 42 14.09 16.99 2.11
C LYS A 42 13.62 15.75 2.88
N ILE A 43 14.44 15.21 3.78
CA ILE A 43 14.05 14.06 4.63
C ILE A 43 12.80 14.38 5.45
N ASN A 44 12.72 15.59 6.03
CA ASN A 44 11.57 16.05 6.80
C ASN A 44 10.34 16.35 5.94
N GLU A 45 10.54 16.84 4.71
CA GLU A 45 9.45 17.00 3.75
C GLU A 45 8.83 15.66 3.38
N ILE A 46 9.66 14.67 3.03
CA ILE A 46 9.22 13.34 2.62
C ILE A 46 8.52 12.62 3.77
N GLU A 47 8.98 12.75 5.02
CA GLU A 47 8.28 12.17 6.18
C GLU A 47 6.85 12.71 6.29
N ARG A 48 6.65 14.02 6.10
CA ARG A 48 5.30 14.62 6.10
C ARG A 48 4.45 14.09 4.95
N MET A 49 5.05 13.80 3.80
CA MET A 49 4.35 13.18 2.67
C MET A 49 3.91 11.75 3.00
N ILE A 50 4.81 10.94 3.57
CA ILE A 50 4.52 9.57 4.03
C ILE A 50 3.41 9.59 5.09
N TYR A 51 3.48 10.50 6.07
CA TYR A 51 2.43 10.67 7.07
C TYR A 51 1.07 11.01 6.45
N ARG A 52 1.03 11.91 5.45
CA ARG A 52 -0.22 12.23 4.73
C ARG A 52 -0.77 11.01 3.98
N LYS A 53 0.10 10.20 3.38
CA LYS A 53 -0.27 8.98 2.67
C LYS A 53 -0.80 7.90 3.60
N GLU A 54 -0.18 7.69 4.76
CA GLU A 54 -0.69 6.79 5.79
C GLU A 54 -2.12 7.15 6.20
N ARG A 55 -2.38 8.44 6.48
CA ARG A 55 -3.75 8.89 6.78
C ARG A 55 -4.74 8.76 5.61
N GLU A 56 -4.26 8.74 4.37
CA GLU A 56 -5.09 8.43 3.20
C GLU A 56 -5.46 6.95 3.20
N GLY A 57 -4.51 6.05 3.50
CA GLY A 57 -4.71 4.62 3.66
C GLY A 57 -5.72 4.28 4.75
N ASP A 58 -5.54 4.81 5.96
CA ASP A 58 -6.47 4.57 7.08
C ASP A 58 -7.90 5.02 6.76
N LYS A 59 -8.07 6.15 6.06
CA LYS A 59 -9.39 6.60 5.59
C LYS A 59 -10.03 5.62 4.61
N LEU A 60 -9.26 5.08 3.67
CA LEU A 60 -9.74 4.08 2.70
C LEU A 60 -10.14 2.79 3.41
N ARG A 61 -9.33 2.32 4.38
CA ARG A 61 -9.64 1.16 5.22
C ARG A 61 -10.96 1.35 5.96
N ARG A 62 -11.10 2.43 6.74
CA ARG A 62 -12.34 2.71 7.51
C ARG A 62 -13.56 2.84 6.62
N LYS A 63 -13.40 3.42 5.43
CA LYS A 63 -14.48 3.51 4.44
C LYS A 63 -14.94 2.13 3.97
N ASN A 64 -14.00 1.22 3.71
CA ASN A 64 -14.34 -0.17 3.35
C ASN A 64 -14.96 -0.94 4.52
N GLU A 65 -14.46 -0.78 5.73
CA GLU A 65 -15.07 -1.37 6.93
C GLU A 65 -16.52 -0.92 7.12
N TYR A 66 -16.80 0.38 6.93
CA TYR A 66 -18.16 0.91 6.95
C TYR A 66 -19.03 0.25 5.88
N LEU A 67 -18.55 0.17 4.63
CA LEU A 67 -19.27 -0.50 3.56
C LEU A 67 -19.56 -1.97 3.87
N PHE A 68 -18.59 -2.69 4.47
CA PHE A 68 -18.81 -4.08 4.90
C PHE A 68 -19.84 -4.22 6.02
N SER A 69 -19.92 -3.24 6.93
CA SER A 69 -20.91 -3.23 8.00
C SER A 69 -22.35 -3.11 7.50
N GLU A 70 -22.55 -2.53 6.30
CA GLU A 70 -23.86 -2.45 5.64
C GLU A 70 -24.33 -3.79 5.03
N GLY A 71 -23.59 -4.89 5.22
CA GLY A 71 -24.01 -6.22 4.80
C GLY A 71 -23.75 -6.55 3.33
N LEU A 72 -22.82 -5.85 2.68
CA LEU A 72 -22.57 -5.94 1.23
C LEU A 72 -22.00 -7.28 0.73
N LEU A 73 -21.42 -8.11 1.60
CA LEU A 73 -20.83 -9.41 1.22
C LEU A 73 -21.16 -10.49 2.25
N PHE A 74 -21.03 -11.76 1.86
CA PHE A 74 -21.12 -12.89 2.79
C PHE A 74 -20.02 -12.82 3.86
N PRO A 75 -20.27 -13.34 5.09
CA PRO A 75 -19.32 -13.24 6.19
C PRO A 75 -17.90 -13.73 5.88
N SER A 76 -17.77 -14.86 5.15
CA SER A 76 -16.47 -15.43 4.75
C SER A 76 -15.70 -14.51 3.81
N ASP A 77 -16.39 -13.90 2.84
CA ASP A 77 -15.78 -12.99 1.89
C ASP A 77 -15.37 -11.66 2.56
N ARG A 78 -16.18 -11.16 3.50
CA ARG A 78 -15.82 -9.97 4.31
C ARG A 78 -14.51 -10.18 5.06
N MET A 79 -14.35 -11.32 5.71
CA MET A 79 -13.14 -11.63 6.48
C MET A 79 -11.88 -11.60 5.61
N LEU A 80 -11.95 -12.15 4.39
CA LEU A 80 -10.82 -12.11 3.45
C LEU A 80 -10.38 -10.67 3.14
N PHE A 81 -11.34 -9.79 2.83
CA PHE A 81 -11.05 -8.40 2.50
C PHE A 81 -10.57 -7.60 3.71
N ILE A 82 -11.15 -7.82 4.89
CA ILE A 82 -10.68 -7.20 6.14
C ILE A 82 -9.21 -7.58 6.39
N ASN A 83 -8.88 -8.87 6.32
CA ASN A 83 -7.51 -9.34 6.50
C ASN A 83 -6.55 -8.72 5.47
N LEU A 84 -6.97 -8.63 4.19
CA LEU A 84 -6.16 -7.97 3.16
C LEU A 84 -5.90 -6.50 3.50
N SER A 85 -6.93 -5.76 3.96
CA SER A 85 -6.77 -4.37 4.40
C SER A 85 -5.79 -4.24 5.55
N GLU A 86 -5.85 -5.13 6.55
CA GLU A 86 -4.94 -5.14 7.70
C GLU A 86 -3.49 -5.38 7.27
N GLU A 87 -3.24 -6.32 6.36
CA GLU A 87 -1.88 -6.60 5.87
C GLU A 87 -1.31 -5.44 5.06
N ILE A 88 -2.11 -4.75 4.24
CA ILE A 88 -1.70 -3.53 3.52
C ILE A 88 -1.35 -2.43 4.53
N ASP A 89 -2.20 -2.23 5.54
CA ASP A 89 -2.02 -1.21 6.58
C ASP A 89 -0.73 -1.43 7.37
N LYS A 90 -0.41 -2.68 7.73
CA LYS A 90 0.85 -3.04 8.40
C LYS A 90 2.09 -2.61 7.61
N VAL A 91 2.06 -2.71 6.27
CA VAL A 91 3.17 -2.27 5.41
C VAL A 91 3.31 -0.74 5.48
N ILE A 92 2.20 -0.01 5.33
CA ILE A 92 2.15 1.45 5.39
C ILE A 92 2.66 1.94 6.75
N ASP A 93 2.15 1.36 7.83
CA ASP A 93 2.53 1.69 9.20
C ASP A 93 4.01 1.44 9.46
N LYS A 94 4.55 0.32 8.97
CA LYS A 94 5.98 0.02 9.17
C LYS A 94 6.86 1.05 8.46
N ILE A 95 6.50 1.45 7.25
CA ILE A 95 7.20 2.50 6.51
C ILE A 95 7.14 3.83 7.25
N GLN A 96 5.95 4.23 7.70
CA GLN A 96 5.73 5.48 8.45
C GLN A 96 6.50 5.49 9.78
N GLN A 97 6.52 4.37 10.51
CA GLN A 97 7.29 4.22 11.74
C GLN A 97 8.79 4.41 11.51
N VAL A 98 9.37 3.73 10.51
CA VAL A 98 10.81 3.84 10.22
C VAL A 98 11.15 5.24 9.70
N SER A 99 10.33 5.79 8.81
CA SER A 99 10.49 7.15 8.29
C SER A 99 10.53 8.19 9.42
N ARG A 100 9.62 8.08 10.38
CA ARG A 100 9.55 8.94 11.56
C ARG A 100 10.74 8.76 12.51
N ILE A 101 11.27 7.54 12.65
CA ILE A 101 12.47 7.30 13.44
C ILE A 101 13.67 8.05 12.83
N LEU A 102 13.82 8.02 11.51
CA LEU A 102 14.93 8.70 10.80
C LEU A 102 14.89 10.22 10.98
N THR A 103 13.70 10.83 11.03
CA THR A 103 13.56 12.29 11.25
C THR A 103 13.71 12.68 12.71
N LEU A 104 13.08 11.95 13.64
CA LEU A 104 13.13 12.27 15.06
C LEU A 104 14.51 12.02 15.67
N ARG A 105 15.24 11.04 15.15
CA ARG A 105 16.56 10.65 15.63
C ARG A 105 17.51 10.59 14.45
N LYS A 106 18.14 11.74 14.18
CA LYS A 106 19.23 11.85 13.21
C LYS A 106 20.26 10.74 13.47
N PRO A 107 20.43 9.76 12.55
CA PRO A 107 21.38 8.68 12.74
C PRO A 107 22.81 9.21 12.80
N SER A 108 23.68 8.50 13.51
CA SER A 108 25.11 8.81 13.52
C SER A 108 25.73 8.56 12.14
N GLN A 109 26.94 9.08 11.91
CA GLN A 109 27.63 8.87 10.65
C GLN A 109 27.91 7.37 10.41
N GLU A 110 28.26 6.63 11.47
CA GLU A 110 28.49 5.18 11.41
C GLU A 110 27.22 4.43 11.02
N ALA A 111 26.05 4.86 11.53
CA ALA A 111 24.77 4.26 11.17
C ALA A 111 24.41 4.55 9.69
N ILE A 112 24.68 5.75 9.20
CA ILE A 112 24.48 6.10 7.78
C ILE A 112 25.40 5.25 6.89
N GLU A 113 26.66 5.05 7.29
CA GLU A 113 27.59 4.21 6.55
C GLU A 113 27.18 2.74 6.55
N PHE A 114 26.66 2.23 7.68
CA PHE A 114 26.08 0.89 7.74
C PHE A 114 24.90 0.73 6.77
N LEU A 115 24.03 1.73 6.64
CA LEU A 115 22.91 1.69 5.70
C LEU A 115 23.36 1.68 4.23
N LYS A 116 24.56 2.21 3.94
CA LYS A 116 25.18 2.18 2.61
C LYS A 116 25.86 0.84 2.29
N ASP A 117 25.97 -0.07 3.24
CA ASP A 117 26.53 -1.41 3.00
C ASP A 117 25.76 -2.10 1.85
N PRO A 118 26.45 -2.68 0.85
CA PRO A 118 25.81 -3.30 -0.30
C PRO A 118 24.78 -4.38 0.05
N ARG A 119 24.96 -5.10 1.16
CA ARG A 119 24.02 -6.14 1.64
C ARG A 119 22.74 -5.51 2.17
N VAL A 120 22.85 -4.39 2.87
CA VAL A 120 21.69 -3.64 3.39
C VAL A 120 20.94 -2.99 2.22
N MET A 121 21.66 -2.38 1.28
CA MET A 121 21.07 -1.84 0.05
C MET A 121 20.35 -2.92 -0.76
N LYS A 122 20.93 -4.12 -0.84
CA LYS A 122 20.26 -5.26 -1.50
C LYS A 122 18.98 -5.68 -0.78
N TYR A 123 18.99 -5.70 0.56
CA TYR A 123 17.81 -6.00 1.36
C TYR A 123 16.69 -4.96 1.14
N LEU A 124 17.04 -3.68 1.06
CA LEU A 124 16.09 -2.60 0.75
C LEU A 124 15.50 -2.74 -0.66
N GLU A 125 16.32 -3.10 -1.65
CA GLU A 125 15.86 -3.37 -3.02
C GLU A 125 14.87 -4.54 -3.07
N VAL A 126 15.16 -5.64 -2.37
CA VAL A 126 14.25 -6.79 -2.28
C VAL A 126 12.96 -6.40 -1.56
N THR A 127 13.05 -5.62 -0.49
CA THR A 127 11.86 -5.12 0.22
C THR A 127 10.97 -4.28 -0.69
N LYS A 128 11.56 -3.36 -1.48
CA LYS A 128 10.82 -2.58 -2.49
C LYS A 128 10.10 -3.51 -3.48
N LYS A 129 10.82 -4.49 -4.03
CA LYS A 129 10.27 -5.47 -4.97
C LYS A 129 9.14 -6.29 -4.37
N SER A 130 9.21 -6.63 -3.07
CA SER A 130 8.13 -7.32 -2.37
C SER A 130 6.86 -6.48 -2.31
N VAL A 131 6.97 -5.17 -2.02
CA VAL A 131 5.81 -4.26 -2.03
C VAL A 131 5.26 -4.06 -3.44
N GLU A 132 6.12 -3.90 -4.46
CA GLU A 132 5.70 -3.84 -5.86
C GLU A 132 4.95 -5.11 -6.28
N THR A 133 5.48 -6.29 -5.91
CA THR A 133 4.86 -7.58 -6.24
C THR A 133 3.51 -7.75 -5.51
N LEU A 134 3.41 -7.33 -4.25
CA LEU A 134 2.14 -7.28 -3.52
C LEU A 134 1.12 -6.42 -4.28
N TYR A 135 1.51 -5.21 -4.70
CA TYR A 135 0.65 -4.33 -5.49
C TYR A 135 0.17 -5.00 -6.78
N PHE A 136 1.08 -5.47 -7.64
CA PHE A 136 0.71 -6.03 -8.94
C PHE A 136 -0.12 -7.30 -8.82
N SER A 137 0.21 -8.19 -7.88
CA SER A 137 -0.53 -9.43 -7.66
C SER A 137 -1.95 -9.16 -7.13
N ALA A 138 -2.09 -8.23 -6.18
CA ALA A 138 -3.39 -7.86 -5.64
C ALA A 138 -4.26 -7.14 -6.68
N ILE A 139 -3.70 -6.20 -7.45
CA ILE A 139 -4.42 -5.55 -8.56
C ILE A 139 -4.88 -6.58 -9.59
N SER A 140 -3.99 -7.50 -10.00
CA SER A 140 -4.33 -8.56 -10.95
C SER A 140 -5.46 -9.46 -10.44
N LEU A 141 -5.48 -9.77 -9.14
CA LEU A 141 -6.56 -10.54 -8.52
C LEU A 141 -7.89 -9.78 -8.52
N LEU A 142 -7.86 -8.47 -8.28
CA LEU A 142 -9.05 -7.62 -8.31
C LEU A 142 -9.59 -7.42 -9.74
N GLU A 143 -8.72 -7.44 -10.77
CA GLU A 143 -9.08 -7.18 -12.17
C GLU A 143 -9.38 -8.44 -12.99
N SER A 144 -8.63 -9.53 -12.84
CA SER A 144 -8.76 -10.76 -13.65
C SER A 144 -10.15 -11.39 -13.53
N ARG A 145 -10.81 -11.24 -12.38
CA ARG A 145 -12.20 -11.64 -12.19
C ARG A 145 -13.17 -10.74 -12.97
N GLU A 146 -12.91 -9.44 -13.05
CA GLU A 146 -13.72 -8.48 -13.81
C GLU A 146 -13.64 -8.80 -15.31
N GLU A 147 -12.45 -9.17 -15.79
CA GLU A 147 -12.21 -9.64 -17.15
C GLU A 147 -12.98 -10.95 -17.45
N ALA A 148 -12.94 -11.92 -16.53
CA ALA A 148 -13.69 -13.16 -16.63
C ALA A 148 -15.21 -12.93 -16.62
N LEU A 149 -15.69 -11.98 -15.81
CA LEU A 149 -17.10 -11.61 -15.74
C LEU A 149 -17.58 -10.85 -16.97
N LYS A 150 -16.77 -9.96 -17.55
CA LYS A 150 -17.06 -9.31 -18.84
C LYS A 150 -17.25 -10.35 -19.94
N LYS A 151 -16.39 -11.38 -19.98
CA LYS A 151 -16.51 -12.49 -20.94
C LYS A 151 -17.78 -13.31 -20.72
N ALA A 152 -18.15 -13.59 -19.47
CA ALA A 152 -19.40 -14.29 -19.16
C ALA A 152 -20.65 -13.48 -19.55
N HIS A 153 -20.69 -12.18 -19.25
CA HIS A 153 -21.78 -11.29 -19.69
C HIS A 153 -21.87 -11.20 -21.21
N LYS A 154 -20.72 -11.18 -21.90
CA LYS A 154 -20.71 -11.20 -23.36
C LYS A 154 -21.28 -12.50 -23.94
N VAL A 155 -21.25 -13.61 -23.19
CA VAL A 155 -21.93 -14.85 -23.57
C VAL A 155 -23.45 -14.71 -23.42
N GLU A 156 -23.94 -14.01 -22.39
CA GLU A 156 -25.38 -13.69 -22.23
C GLU A 156 -25.91 -12.79 -23.35
N GLU A 157 -25.07 -11.98 -24.01
CA GLU A 157 -25.47 -11.19 -25.20
C GLU A 157 -25.68 -12.06 -26.45
N TYR A 158 -25.23 -13.32 -26.44
CA TYR A 158 -25.42 -14.28 -27.53
C TYR A 158 -26.52 -15.32 -27.25
N GLU A 159 -27.18 -15.25 -26.09
CA GLU A 159 -28.40 -15.99 -25.75
C GLU A 159 -29.65 -15.15 -26.05
#